data_AF-A0A7K5T6M2-F1
#
_entry.id   AF-A0A7K5T6M2-F1
#
_cell.length_a   1.000
_cell.length_b   1.000
_cell.length_c   1.000
_cell.angle_alpha   90.00
_cell.angle_beta   90.00
_cell.angle_gamma   90.00
#
_symmetry.space_group_name_H-M   'P 1'
#
loop_
_entity.id
_entity.type
_entity.pdbx_description
1 polymer ?
#
loop_
_entity_poly.entity_id
_entity_poly.type
_entity_poly.pdbx_seq_one_letter_code
_entity_poly.pdbx_strand_id
1 'polypeptide(L)'
;FDRHEIQIYEEVAKMPPFQRKTLVLIGAQGVGRRSLKNRFIVLNPTRFGTTVPFTSRKPRDDEKDGQAYRFVSRAEMETDIKAGRYLEHGEYEGNLYGTKIDSILEVVQTGRTCILDVNPQALKILRTSEFMPYVVFIAAPEL
;
A
#
# COMPACT_ATOMS: atom_id res chain seq x y z
N PHE A 1 -11.58 -19.32 6.45
CA PHE A 1 -11.49 -19.74 5.04
C PHE A 1 -12.84 -19.50 4.41
N ASP A 2 -12.96 -18.45 3.59
CA ASP A 2 -14.21 -18.13 2.89
C ASP A 2 -14.53 -19.26 1.90
N ARG A 3 -15.74 -19.80 2.05
CA ARG A 3 -16.24 -20.93 1.28
C ARG A 3 -16.82 -20.39 -0.04
N HIS A 4 -16.03 -20.53 -1.11
CA HIS A 4 -16.44 -20.72 -2.51
C HIS A 4 -17.76 -20.05 -2.98
N GLU A 5 -17.69 -18.77 -3.32
CA GLU A 5 -18.33 -18.24 -4.52
C GLU A 5 -17.22 -17.66 -5.40
N ILE A 6 -16.71 -18.48 -6.33
CA ILE A 6 -15.74 -17.98 -7.32
C ILE A 6 -16.56 -17.16 -8.32
N GLN A 7 -16.53 -15.84 -8.15
CA GLN A 7 -17.13 -14.93 -9.10
C GLN A 7 -16.34 -14.98 -10.41
N ILE A 8 -16.92 -15.62 -11.42
CA ILE A 8 -16.29 -15.86 -12.74
C ILE A 8 -16.31 -14.59 -13.61
N TYR A 9 -17.26 -13.70 -13.37
CA TYR A 9 -17.45 -12.46 -14.11
C TYR A 9 -17.75 -11.29 -13.17
N GLU A 10 -17.12 -10.15 -13.44
CA GLU A 10 -17.37 -8.88 -12.78
C GLU A 10 -18.10 -7.96 -13.77
N GLU A 11 -19.24 -7.41 -13.37
CA GLU A 11 -19.96 -6.44 -14.20
C GLU A 11 -19.15 -5.14 -14.27
N VAL A 12 -18.95 -4.62 -15.48
CA VAL A 12 -18.13 -3.42 -15.71
C VAL A 12 -18.81 -2.47 -16.70
N ALA A 13 -18.60 -1.18 -16.49
CA ALA A 13 -19.05 -0.13 -17.39
C ALA A 13 -17.85 0.63 -17.98
N LYS A 14 -17.99 1.08 -19.24
CA LYS A 14 -16.98 1.93 -19.87
C LYS A 14 -17.04 3.32 -19.23
N MET A 15 -15.91 3.74 -18.66
CA MET A 15 -15.73 5.08 -18.11
C MET A 15 -14.95 5.97 -19.09
N PRO A 16 -15.22 7.29 -19.14
CA PRO A 16 -14.36 8.23 -19.85
C PRO A 16 -12.94 8.21 -19.25
N PRO A 17 -11.90 8.66 -19.96
CA PRO A 17 -10.54 8.68 -19.43
C PRO A 17 -10.46 9.42 -18.09
N PHE A 18 -9.82 8.79 -17.11
CA PHE A 18 -9.59 9.36 -15.78
C PHE A 18 -8.20 9.00 -15.27
N GLN A 19 -7.69 9.79 -14.34
CA GLN A 19 -6.43 9.51 -13.68
C GLN A 19 -6.65 8.54 -12.52
N ARG A 20 -5.89 7.44 -12.51
CA ARG A 20 -5.88 6.50 -11.39
C ARG A 20 -5.19 7.15 -10.19
N LYS A 21 -5.82 7.04 -9.03
CA LYS A 21 -5.29 7.56 -7.75
C LYS A 21 -4.24 6.61 -7.15
N THR A 22 -4.45 5.31 -7.29
CA THR A 22 -3.53 4.30 -6.74
C THR A 22 -3.16 3.24 -7.78
N LEU A 23 -1.91 2.75 -7.69
CA LEU A 23 -1.39 1.60 -8.41
C LEU A 23 -1.00 0.53 -7.39
N VAL A 24 -1.67 -0.61 -7.40
CA VAL A 24 -1.44 -1.70 -6.44
C VAL A 24 -0.71 -2.85 -7.12
N LEU A 25 0.50 -3.15 -6.65
CA LEU A 25 1.33 -4.25 -7.14
C LEU A 25 1.15 -5.47 -6.25
N ILE A 26 0.55 -6.53 -6.79
CA ILE A 26 0.37 -7.81 -6.11
C ILE A 26 1.19 -8.91 -6.79
N GLY A 27 1.54 -9.95 -6.06
CA GLY A 27 2.42 -11.02 -6.54
C GLY A 27 3.13 -11.72 -5.38
N ALA A 28 3.76 -12.86 -5.66
CA ALA A 28 4.49 -13.61 -4.65
C ALA A 28 5.63 -12.80 -4.01
N GLN A 29 6.17 -13.26 -2.88
CA GLN A 29 7.38 -12.66 -2.32
C GLN A 29 8.55 -12.89 -3.29
N GLY A 30 9.40 -11.87 -3.48
CA GLY A 30 10.59 -11.99 -4.32
C GLY A 30 10.39 -11.67 -5.81
N VAL A 31 9.16 -11.53 -6.33
CA VAL A 31 8.90 -11.22 -7.76
C VAL A 31 9.27 -9.78 -8.19
N GLY A 32 9.92 -9.01 -7.32
CA GLY A 32 10.41 -7.67 -7.66
C GLY A 32 9.42 -6.51 -7.51
N ARG A 33 8.26 -6.70 -6.82
CA ARG A 33 7.26 -5.63 -6.55
C ARG A 33 7.89 -4.34 -6.03
N ARG A 34 8.72 -4.45 -5.00
CA ARG A 34 9.41 -3.30 -4.36
C ARG A 34 10.40 -2.63 -5.32
N SER A 35 11.15 -3.43 -6.07
CA SER A 35 12.12 -2.92 -7.06
C SER A 35 11.41 -2.15 -8.17
N LEU A 36 10.29 -2.68 -8.68
CA LEU A 36 9.48 -2.03 -9.71
C LEU A 36 8.87 -0.71 -9.18
N LYS A 37 8.27 -0.74 -7.98
CA LYS A 37 7.77 0.46 -7.30
C LYS A 37 8.82 1.56 -7.20
N ASN A 38 10.00 1.22 -6.66
CA ASN A 38 11.09 2.18 -6.49
C ASN A 38 11.55 2.75 -7.83
N ARG A 39 11.65 1.90 -8.88
CA ARG A 39 12.03 2.34 -10.21
C ARG A 39 11.03 3.31 -10.82
N PHE A 40 9.72 3.09 -10.66
CA PHE A 40 8.71 4.05 -11.12
C PHE A 40 8.85 5.42 -10.45
N ILE A 41 9.04 5.44 -9.13
CA ILE A 41 9.17 6.67 -8.35
C ILE A 41 10.43 7.43 -8.74
N VAL A 42 11.57 6.74 -8.88
CA VAL A 42 12.84 7.37 -9.27
C VAL A 42 12.77 7.93 -10.69
N LEU A 43 12.15 7.21 -11.63
CA LEU A 43 12.06 7.65 -13.02
C LEU A 43 11.04 8.78 -13.23
N ASN A 44 9.98 8.86 -12.41
CA ASN A 44 8.91 9.86 -12.57
C ASN A 44 8.41 10.38 -11.21
N PRO A 45 9.25 11.10 -10.43
CA PRO A 45 8.92 11.51 -9.06
C PRO A 45 7.76 12.51 -8.96
N THR A 46 7.47 13.24 -10.04
CA THR A 46 6.33 14.16 -10.14
C THR A 46 5.01 13.44 -10.42
N ARG A 47 5.05 12.19 -10.89
CA ARG A 47 3.87 11.39 -11.25
C ARG A 47 3.55 10.32 -10.21
N PHE A 48 4.58 9.74 -9.59
CA PHE A 48 4.43 8.64 -8.65
C PHE A 48 4.95 8.99 -7.27
N GLY A 49 4.24 8.51 -6.25
CA GLY A 49 4.68 8.53 -4.86
C GLY A 49 4.37 7.21 -4.19
N THR A 50 4.84 7.03 -2.96
CA THR A 50 4.49 5.90 -2.08
C THR A 50 4.22 6.45 -0.69
N THR A 51 3.49 5.69 0.11
CA THR A 51 3.35 5.95 1.54
C THR A 51 4.68 5.69 2.26
N VAL A 52 4.86 6.39 3.39
CA VAL A 52 5.90 6.06 4.38
C VAL A 52 5.23 5.19 5.45
N PRO A 53 5.69 3.95 5.66
CA PRO A 53 5.09 3.08 6.67
C PRO A 53 5.37 3.58 8.09
N PHE A 54 4.49 3.24 9.01
CA PHE A 54 4.65 3.51 10.44
C PHE A 54 5.28 2.32 11.14
N THR A 55 6.03 2.59 12.21
CA THR A 55 6.54 1.55 13.10
C THR A 55 6.54 1.97 14.56
N SER A 56 6.35 1.00 15.46
CA SER A 56 6.56 1.18 16.90
C SER A 56 8.01 1.01 17.35
N ARG A 57 8.90 0.62 16.43
CA ARG A 57 10.33 0.49 16.71
C ARG A 57 10.93 1.86 17.04
N LYS A 58 11.92 1.92 17.92
CA LYS A 58 12.70 3.15 18.10
C LYS A 58 13.56 3.43 16.85
N PRO A 59 13.68 4.71 16.43
CA PRO A 59 14.60 5.08 15.36
C PRO A 59 16.04 4.72 15.75
N ARG A 60 16.84 4.31 14.76
CA ARG A 60 18.30 4.24 14.88
C ARG A 60 18.91 5.64 14.76
N ASP A 61 20.16 5.80 15.17
CA ASP A 61 20.85 7.10 15.18
C ASP A 61 20.94 7.75 13.79
N ASP A 62 20.95 6.95 12.72
CA ASP A 62 21.02 7.38 11.32
C ASP A 62 19.63 7.55 10.66
N GLU A 63 18.54 7.19 11.34
CA GLU A 63 17.19 7.25 10.79
C GLU A 63 16.50 8.57 11.13
N LYS A 64 15.89 9.18 10.12
CA LYS A 64 15.04 10.36 10.27
C LYS A 64 13.57 9.99 10.15
N ASP A 65 12.78 10.54 11.06
CA ASP A 65 11.32 10.39 11.02
C ASP A 65 10.74 10.91 9.69
N GLY A 66 9.81 10.15 9.13
CA GLY A 66 9.16 10.47 7.85
C GLY A 66 9.98 10.16 6.60
N GLN A 67 11.21 9.64 6.72
CA GLN A 67 12.01 9.25 5.56
C GLN A 67 11.79 7.78 5.17
N ALA A 68 12.27 6.85 6.00
CA ALA A 68 12.07 5.41 5.78
C ALA A 68 10.83 4.89 6.53
N TYR A 69 10.61 5.42 7.73
CA TYR A 69 9.48 5.12 8.60
C TYR A 69 8.98 6.39 9.30
N ARG A 70 7.70 6.39 9.67
CA ARG A 70 7.16 7.28 10.71
C ARG A 70 7.16 6.52 12.04
N PHE A 71 7.87 7.04 13.03
CA PHE A 71 8.05 6.38 14.32
C PHE A 71 6.97 6.84 15.30
N VAL A 72 6.18 5.90 15.82
CA VAL A 72 5.08 6.16 16.76
C VAL A 72 5.19 5.25 17.98
N SER A 73 4.49 5.58 19.07
CA SER A 73 4.46 4.67 20.22
C SER A 73 3.65 3.41 19.91
N ARG A 74 4.00 2.28 20.55
CA ARG A 74 3.23 1.03 20.40
C ARG A 74 1.76 1.22 20.81
N ALA A 75 1.51 1.91 21.91
CA ALA A 75 0.15 2.15 22.42
C ALA A 75 -0.71 2.97 21.46
N GLU A 76 -0.14 4.00 20.84
CA GLU A 76 -0.81 4.78 19.80
C GLU A 76 -1.12 3.90 18.59
N MET A 77 -0.14 3.14 18.11
CA MET A 77 -0.31 2.27 16.95
C MET A 77 -1.38 1.19 17.20
N GLU A 78 -1.41 0.57 18.37
CA GLU A 78 -2.45 -0.41 18.75
C GLU A 78 -3.85 0.23 18.82
N THR A 79 -3.94 1.46 19.30
CA THR A 79 -5.21 2.21 19.34
C THR A 79 -5.72 2.51 17.94
N ASP A 80 -4.83 2.95 17.05
CA ASP A 80 -5.14 3.25 15.66
C ASP A 80 -5.50 1.99 14.85
N ILE A 81 -4.83 0.85 15.12
CA ILE A 81 -5.16 -0.45 14.56
C ILE A 81 -6.57 -0.88 14.98
N LYS A 82 -6.91 -0.78 16.27
CA LYS A 82 -8.26 -1.08 16.77
C LYS A 82 -9.33 -0.18 16.18
N ALA A 83 -8.97 1.07 15.86
CA ALA A 83 -9.84 2.02 15.19
C ALA A 83 -9.92 1.83 13.65
N GLY A 84 -9.26 0.81 13.07
CA GLY A 84 -9.32 0.52 11.64
C GLY A 84 -8.58 1.52 10.74
N ARG A 85 -7.61 2.28 11.28
CA ARG A 85 -6.89 3.33 10.51
C ARG A 85 -5.74 2.80 9.66
N TYR A 86 -5.40 1.52 9.83
CA TYR A 86 -4.33 0.85 9.09
C TYR A 86 -4.89 0.00 7.96
N LEU A 87 -4.35 0.19 6.76
CA LEU A 87 -4.65 -0.65 5.60
C LEU A 87 -4.10 -2.06 5.79
N GLU A 88 -2.86 -2.14 6.27
CA GLU A 88 -2.19 -3.36 6.67
C GLU A 88 -1.30 -3.08 7.87
N HIS A 89 -1.17 -4.07 8.74
CA HIS A 89 -0.26 -4.03 9.87
C HIS A 89 0.25 -5.43 10.20
N GLY A 90 1.37 -5.50 10.89
CA GLY A 90 1.99 -6.73 11.34
C GLY A 90 3.03 -6.49 12.42
N GLU A 91 3.50 -7.56 13.04
CA GLU A 91 4.53 -7.53 14.07
C GLU A 91 5.79 -8.23 13.56
N TYR A 92 6.94 -7.60 13.74
CA TYR A 92 8.25 -8.14 13.39
C TYR A 92 9.26 -7.75 14.48
N GLU A 93 9.99 -8.75 15.01
CA GLU A 93 10.94 -8.57 16.11
C GLU A 93 10.37 -7.76 17.30
N GLY A 94 9.11 -8.06 17.69
CA GLY A 94 8.44 -7.40 18.81
C GLY A 94 7.97 -5.95 18.54
N ASN A 95 8.12 -5.46 17.32
CA ASN A 95 7.72 -4.12 16.90
C ASN A 95 6.59 -4.19 15.88
N LEU A 96 5.64 -3.27 16.00
CA LEU A 96 4.55 -3.12 15.05
C LEU A 96 5.03 -2.34 13.81
N TYR A 97 4.50 -2.71 12.66
CA TYR A 97 4.68 -2.05 11.37
C TYR A 97 3.34 -1.96 10.66
N GLY A 98 3.12 -0.92 9.88
CA GLY A 98 1.88 -0.81 9.12
C GLY A 98 1.79 0.43 8.25
N THR A 99 0.85 0.40 7.31
CA THR A 99 0.56 1.52 6.40
C THR A 99 -0.80 2.11 6.77
N LYS A 100 -0.85 3.39 7.15
CA LYS A 100 -2.11 4.09 7.40
C LYS A 100 -2.86 4.38 6.10
N ILE A 101 -4.19 4.34 6.18
CA ILE A 101 -5.06 4.64 5.03
C ILE A 101 -4.88 6.10 4.59
N ASP A 102 -4.85 7.04 5.53
CA ASP A 102 -4.72 8.48 5.24
C ASP A 102 -3.44 8.83 4.48
N SER A 103 -2.35 8.10 4.73
CA SER A 103 -1.08 8.32 4.02
C SER A 103 -1.19 8.11 2.51
N ILE A 104 -2.15 7.29 2.05
CA ILE A 104 -2.43 7.10 0.63
C ILE A 104 -3.06 8.37 0.06
N LEU A 105 -4.02 8.95 0.80
CA LEU A 105 -4.71 10.18 0.41
C LEU A 105 -3.74 11.37 0.41
N GLU A 106 -2.82 11.45 1.38
CA GLU A 106 -1.75 12.46 1.39
C GLU A 106 -0.98 12.47 0.07
N VAL A 107 -0.58 11.28 -0.44
CA VAL A 107 0.12 11.18 -1.73
C VAL A 107 -0.79 11.61 -2.89
N VAL A 108 -2.03 11.16 -2.90
CA VAL A 108 -3.01 11.50 -3.96
C VAL A 108 -3.27 13.01 -4.01
N GLN A 109 -3.37 13.67 -2.87
CA GLN A 109 -3.59 15.12 -2.76
C GLN A 109 -2.43 15.94 -3.35
N THR A 110 -1.22 15.38 -3.40
CA THR A 110 -0.08 16.00 -4.10
C THR A 110 -0.13 15.86 -5.63
N GLY A 111 -1.24 15.33 -6.19
CA GLY A 111 -1.41 15.12 -7.63
C GLY A 111 -0.68 13.90 -8.19
N ARG A 112 -0.08 13.08 -7.31
CA ARG A 112 0.68 11.87 -7.67
C ARG A 112 -0.19 10.62 -7.55
N THR A 113 0.08 9.63 -8.40
CA THR A 113 -0.48 8.28 -8.23
C THR A 113 0.31 7.57 -7.14
N CYS A 114 -0.37 7.11 -6.10
CA CYS A 114 0.24 6.37 -4.99
C CYS A 114 0.47 4.90 -5.38
N ILE A 115 1.73 4.45 -5.39
CA ILE A 115 2.10 3.06 -5.65
C ILE A 115 2.17 2.30 -4.33
N LEU A 116 1.50 1.15 -4.27
CA LEU A 116 1.38 0.29 -3.10
C LEU A 116 1.82 -1.13 -3.44
N ASP A 117 2.62 -1.77 -2.58
CA ASP A 117 3.06 -3.16 -2.68
C ASP A 117 2.54 -4.02 -1.51
N VAL A 118 1.26 -3.80 -1.18
CA VAL A 118 0.53 -4.38 -0.04
C VAL A 118 0.06 -5.83 -0.28
N ASN A 119 -0.39 -6.50 0.78
CA ASN A 119 -1.02 -7.82 0.69
C ASN A 119 -2.33 -7.76 -0.13
N PRO A 120 -2.66 -8.77 -0.96
CA PRO A 120 -3.95 -8.84 -1.67
C PRO A 120 -5.20 -8.62 -0.81
N GLN A 121 -5.18 -8.95 0.49
CA GLN A 121 -6.30 -8.68 1.40
C GLN A 121 -6.63 -7.18 1.52
N ALA A 122 -5.63 -6.29 1.35
CA ALA A 122 -5.82 -4.85 1.35
C ALA A 122 -6.74 -4.36 0.22
N LEU A 123 -6.90 -5.14 -0.86
CA LEU A 123 -7.80 -4.80 -1.97
C LEU A 123 -9.27 -4.73 -1.53
N LYS A 124 -9.66 -5.42 -0.46
CA LYS A 124 -11.01 -5.31 0.12
C LYS A 124 -11.35 -3.90 0.59
N ILE A 125 -10.32 -3.17 1.06
CA ILE A 125 -10.45 -1.79 1.55
C ILE A 125 -10.21 -0.81 0.39
N LEU A 126 -9.26 -1.10 -0.50
CA LEU A 126 -8.89 -0.19 -1.59
C LEU A 126 -9.87 -0.18 -2.77
N ARG A 127 -10.69 -1.20 -2.99
CA ARG A 127 -11.64 -1.26 -4.12
C ARG A 127 -12.85 -0.34 -3.90
N THR A 128 -12.60 0.97 -3.89
CA THR A 128 -13.60 2.04 -3.75
C THR A 128 -13.33 3.17 -4.75
N SER A 129 -14.32 4.04 -4.97
CA SER A 129 -14.17 5.28 -5.77
C SER A 129 -13.22 6.30 -5.13
N GLU A 130 -12.96 6.17 -3.84
CA GLU A 130 -12.00 7.00 -3.12
C GLU A 130 -10.56 6.71 -3.56
N PHE A 131 -10.18 5.42 -3.65
CA PHE A 131 -8.80 5.02 -3.99
C PHE A 131 -8.61 4.63 -5.46
N MET A 132 -9.67 4.26 -6.18
CA MET A 132 -9.68 3.86 -7.60
C MET A 132 -8.45 3.03 -8.02
N PRO A 133 -8.22 1.87 -7.41
CA PRO A 133 -6.98 1.12 -7.58
C PRO A 133 -6.88 0.58 -9.00
N TYR A 134 -5.71 0.78 -9.59
CA TYR A 134 -5.26 0.00 -10.73
C TYR A 134 -4.40 -1.15 -10.20
N VAL A 135 -4.91 -2.38 -10.29
CA VAL A 135 -4.27 -3.55 -9.70
C VAL A 135 -3.48 -4.28 -10.78
N VAL A 136 -2.18 -4.50 -10.53
CA VAL A 136 -1.28 -5.22 -11.43
C VAL A 136 -0.73 -6.43 -10.69
N PHE A 137 -0.99 -7.62 -11.24
CA PHE A 137 -0.39 -8.86 -10.76
C PHE A 137 0.93 -9.12 -11.48
N ILE A 138 2.01 -9.25 -10.70
CA ILE A 138 3.34 -9.62 -11.17
C ILE A 138 3.49 -11.12 -10.97
N ALA A 139 3.36 -11.87 -12.06
CA ALA A 139 3.60 -13.30 -12.07
C ALA A 139 5.09 -13.60 -11.85
N ALA A 140 5.38 -14.69 -11.14
CA ALA A 140 6.72 -15.23 -11.10
C ALA A 140 7.08 -15.75 -12.51
N PRO A 141 8.36 -15.66 -12.93
CA PRO A 141 8.81 -16.28 -14.17
C PRO A 141 8.61 -17.80 -14.10
N GLU A 142 8.40 -18.41 -15.26
CA GLU A 142 8.43 -19.86 -15.40
C GLU A 142 9.86 -20.37 -15.10
N LEU A 143 9.95 -21.52 -14.43
CA LEU A 143 11.21 -22.17 -14.04
C LEU A 143 11.93 -22.81 -15.24
#